data_AF-A0A1C7NKC4-F1
#
_entry.id   AF-A0A1C7NKC4-F1
#
_cell.length_a   1.000
_cell.length_b   1.000
_cell.length_c   1.000
_cell.angle_alpha   90.00
_cell.angle_beta   90.00
_cell.angle_gamma   90.00
#
_symmetry.space_group_name_H-M   'P 1'
#
loop_
_entity.id
_entity.type
_entity.pdbx_description
1 polymer ?
#
loop_
_entity_poly.entity_id
_entity_poly.type
_entity_poly.pdbx_seq_one_letter_code
_entity_poly.pdbx_strand_id
1 'polypeptide(L)'
;MQYNNRGLVDSIKKAYCWHKTPELKDTIHAMEKLDYSTDREKIKNLFDQLIQGTGYEPFTSINRFPKQQSWVYIGAPEYIEVLSELKMLLNQNDMIMPGTPLPSSIITLKLNGEDRTQTFNRHLTKLKLLVASNTKVYTRETFEAEYELKWQ
;
A
#
# COMPACT_ATOMS: atom_id res chain seq x y z
N MET A 1 28.81 -11.11 3.93
CA MET A 1 27.60 -11.72 4.52
C MET A 1 26.41 -11.38 3.63
N GLN A 2 25.46 -12.29 3.51
CA GLN A 2 24.29 -12.22 2.63
C GLN A 2 23.18 -13.16 3.11
N TYR A 3 21.99 -13.04 2.53
CA TYR A 3 20.94 -14.03 2.74
C TYR A 3 21.22 -15.35 1.99
N ASN A 4 20.86 -16.47 2.63
CA ASN A 4 20.98 -17.84 2.09
C ASN A 4 20.15 -18.06 0.80
N ASN A 5 19.02 -17.37 0.63
CA ASN A 5 18.15 -17.51 -0.54
C ASN A 5 17.98 -16.17 -1.29
N ARG A 6 18.94 -15.88 -2.18
CA ARG A 6 18.95 -14.62 -2.94
C ARG A 6 17.75 -14.46 -3.89
N GLY A 7 17.33 -15.54 -4.55
CA GLY A 7 16.20 -15.49 -5.50
C GLY A 7 14.89 -15.12 -4.83
N LEU A 8 14.64 -15.65 -3.62
CA LEU A 8 13.49 -15.27 -2.81
C LEU A 8 13.55 -13.80 -2.39
N VAL A 9 14.70 -13.34 -1.89
CA VAL A 9 14.92 -11.92 -1.54
C VAL A 9 14.65 -11.00 -2.73
N ASP A 10 15.14 -11.35 -3.92
CA ASP A 10 14.96 -10.57 -5.13
C ASP A 10 13.49 -10.52 -5.59
N SER A 11 12.71 -11.58 -5.32
CA SER A 11 11.27 -11.60 -5.63
C SER A 11 10.41 -10.77 -4.67
N ILE A 12 10.85 -10.62 -3.41
CA ILE A 12 10.10 -9.93 -2.36
C ILE A 12 10.48 -8.44 -2.25
N LYS A 13 11.73 -8.08 -2.58
CA LYS A 13 12.25 -6.70 -2.50
C LYS A 13 11.61 -5.71 -3.49
N LYS A 14 10.47 -6.04 -4.12
CA LYS A 14 9.81 -5.21 -5.14
C LYS A 14 9.81 -3.74 -4.71
N ALA A 15 10.30 -2.88 -5.61
CA ALA A 15 10.38 -1.45 -5.39
C ALA A 15 9.01 -0.89 -4.99
N TYR A 16 9.03 0.11 -4.11
CA TYR A 16 7.85 0.86 -3.66
C TYR A 16 6.82 0.06 -2.82
N CYS A 17 6.98 -1.26 -2.68
CA CYS A 17 6.09 -2.09 -1.87
C CYS A 17 6.42 -2.06 -0.37
N TRP A 18 7.54 -1.44 0.03
CA TRP A 18 8.02 -1.43 1.41
C TRP A 18 7.97 -0.04 2.00
N HIS A 19 7.33 0.08 3.17
CA HIS A 19 7.12 1.35 3.87
C HIS A 19 7.53 1.24 5.31
N LYS A 20 8.13 2.29 5.89
CA LYS A 20 8.26 2.34 7.34
C LYS A 20 6.88 2.45 7.96
N THR A 21 6.60 1.63 8.97
CA THR A 21 5.28 1.60 9.61
C THR A 21 4.82 2.97 10.14
N PRO A 22 5.67 3.80 10.78
CA PRO A 22 5.26 5.15 11.20
C PRO A 22 4.87 6.05 10.03
N GLU A 23 5.69 6.10 8.97
CA GLU A 23 5.45 6.93 7.79
C GLU A 23 4.13 6.56 7.10
N LEU A 24 3.85 5.26 6.93
CA LEU A 24 2.59 4.78 6.36
C LEU A 24 1.38 5.19 7.22
N LYS A 25 1.48 5.07 8.54
CA LYS A 25 0.42 5.47 9.48
C LYS A 25 0.15 6.97 9.41
N ASP A 26 1.21 7.78 9.34
CA ASP A 26 1.10 9.23 9.24
C ASP A 26 0.44 9.66 7.93
N THR A 27 0.78 9.03 6.79
CA THR A 27 0.13 9.31 5.50
C THR A 27 -1.35 8.92 5.51
N ILE A 28 -1.71 7.75 6.06
CA ILE A 28 -3.10 7.32 6.19
C ILE A 28 -3.89 8.30 7.07
N HIS A 29 -3.30 8.72 8.19
CA HIS A 29 -3.93 9.67 9.11
C HIS A 29 -4.06 11.08 8.50
N ALA A 30 -3.10 11.51 7.68
CA ALA A 30 -3.19 12.75 6.94
C ALA A 30 -4.35 12.72 5.93
N MET A 31 -4.54 11.60 5.21
CA MET A 31 -5.68 11.41 4.32
C MET A 31 -7.01 11.42 5.08
N GLU A 32 -7.07 10.84 6.29
CA GLU A 32 -8.27 10.78 7.13
C GLU A 32 -8.75 12.16 7.61
N LYS A 33 -7.84 13.13 7.73
CA LYS A 33 -8.16 14.51 8.13
C LYS A 33 -8.73 15.38 7.01
N LEU A 34 -8.67 14.89 5.78
CA LEU A 34 -9.13 15.63 4.60
C LEU A 34 -10.55 15.20 4.24
N ASP A 35 -11.36 16.14 3.75
CA ASP A 35 -12.68 15.82 3.23
C ASP A 35 -12.55 15.43 1.75
N TYR A 36 -12.96 14.21 1.41
CA TYR A 36 -12.90 13.69 0.04
C TYR A 36 -13.62 14.58 -0.97
N SER A 37 -14.72 15.25 -0.56
CA SER A 37 -15.52 16.08 -1.46
C SER A 37 -14.82 17.40 -1.84
N THR A 38 -13.99 17.96 -0.96
CA THR A 38 -13.32 19.25 -1.15
C THR A 38 -11.82 19.17 -1.37
N ASP A 39 -11.17 18.12 -0.88
CA ASP A 39 -9.71 17.96 -0.85
C ASP A 39 -9.20 16.78 -1.69
N ARG A 40 -10.02 16.26 -2.62
CA ARG A 40 -9.70 15.11 -3.48
C ARG A 40 -8.29 15.16 -4.09
N GLU A 41 -7.88 16.32 -4.60
CA GLU A 41 -6.55 16.50 -5.22
C GLU A 41 -5.41 16.30 -4.20
N LYS A 42 -5.59 16.81 -2.97
CA LYS A 42 -4.61 16.66 -1.88
C LYS A 42 -4.55 15.21 -1.41
N ILE A 43 -5.70 14.55 -1.29
CA ILE A 43 -5.79 13.12 -0.97
C ILE A 43 -5.10 12.30 -2.06
N LYS A 44 -5.33 12.63 -3.33
CA LYS A 44 -4.66 11.97 -4.46
C LYS A 44 -3.15 12.13 -4.37
N ASN A 45 -2.63 13.32 -4.07
CA ASN A 45 -1.20 13.53 -3.91
C ASN A 45 -0.60 12.72 -2.74
N LEU A 46 -1.29 12.66 -1.59
CA LEU A 46 -0.87 11.82 -0.47
C LEU A 46 -0.91 10.33 -0.82
N PHE A 47 -1.95 9.90 -1.54
CA PHE A 47 -2.08 8.53 -2.01
C PHE A 47 -0.99 8.17 -3.03
N ASP A 48 -0.68 9.07 -3.96
CA ASP A 48 0.38 8.90 -4.94
C ASP A 48 1.75 8.78 -4.25
N GLN A 49 2.01 9.57 -3.20
CA GLN A 49 3.19 9.42 -2.34
C GLN A 49 3.23 8.06 -1.64
N LEU A 50 2.09 7.57 -1.15
CA LEU A 50 1.97 6.25 -0.51
C LEU A 50 2.28 5.12 -1.51
N ILE A 51 1.75 5.14 -2.73
CA ILE A 51 1.99 4.06 -3.70
C ILE A 51 3.38 4.14 -4.35
N GLN A 52 3.94 5.34 -4.48
CA GLN A 52 5.31 5.54 -4.96
C GLN A 52 6.34 5.21 -3.88
N GLY A 53 5.94 5.17 -2.60
CA GLY A 53 6.82 4.88 -1.50
C GLY A 53 8.05 5.77 -1.43
N THR A 54 9.05 5.31 -0.69
CA THR A 54 10.29 6.07 -0.50
C THR A 54 11.33 5.80 -1.59
N GLY A 55 11.08 4.84 -2.49
CA GLY A 55 12.06 4.34 -3.44
C GLY A 55 13.22 3.55 -2.81
N TYR A 56 13.12 3.21 -1.52
CA TYR A 56 14.14 2.44 -0.79
C TYR A 56 13.57 1.13 -0.28
N GLU A 57 14.23 0.02 -0.61
CA GLU A 57 13.99 -1.26 0.03
C GLU A 57 14.72 -1.34 1.38
N PRO A 58 14.10 -1.91 2.43
CA PRO A 58 14.78 -2.12 3.72
C PRO A 58 15.94 -3.12 3.64
N PHE A 59 16.00 -3.93 2.60
CA PHE A 59 16.96 -5.02 2.47
C PHE A 59 17.29 -5.30 1.01
N THR A 60 18.42 -5.96 0.80
CA THR A 60 18.79 -6.58 -0.46
C THR A 60 19.41 -7.96 -0.17
N SER A 61 19.83 -8.70 -1.19
CA SER A 61 20.57 -9.96 -0.97
C SER A 61 21.85 -9.75 -0.14
N ILE A 62 22.45 -8.55 -0.21
CA ILE A 62 23.71 -8.18 0.45
C ILE A 62 23.55 -7.11 1.54
N ASN A 63 22.31 -6.63 1.77
CA ASN A 63 21.97 -5.72 2.87
C ASN A 63 20.88 -6.38 3.72
N ARG A 64 21.21 -6.75 4.96
CA ARG A 64 20.26 -7.38 5.88
C ARG A 64 19.14 -6.42 6.27
N PHE A 65 17.94 -6.94 6.49
CA PHE A 65 16.81 -6.19 7.03
C PHE A 65 17.17 -5.40 8.30
N PRO A 66 16.71 -4.15 8.49
CA PRO A 66 17.10 -3.29 9.61
C PRO A 66 16.61 -3.82 10.96
N LYS A 67 17.41 -3.65 12.02
CA LYS A 67 17.09 -4.20 13.37
C LYS A 67 16.06 -3.38 14.13
N GLN A 68 16.11 -2.06 13.97
CA GLN A 68 15.44 -1.10 14.88
C GLN A 68 14.13 -0.54 14.31
N GLN A 69 13.66 -1.05 13.17
CA GLN A 69 12.52 -0.48 12.46
C GLN A 69 11.57 -1.58 11.98
N SER A 70 10.28 -1.29 12.08
CA SER A 70 9.22 -2.10 11.49
C SER A 70 8.84 -1.54 10.13
N TRP A 71 8.63 -2.44 9.17
CA TRP A 71 8.24 -2.10 7.81
C TRP A 71 6.99 -2.85 7.41
N VAL A 72 6.16 -2.24 6.58
CA VAL A 72 4.92 -2.84 6.05
C VAL A 72 5.14 -3.19 4.59
N TYR A 73 4.75 -4.40 4.20
CA TYR A 73 4.75 -4.83 2.81
C TYR A 73 3.37 -4.61 2.16
N ILE A 74 3.18 -3.47 1.51
CA ILE A 74 1.93 -3.11 0.83
C ILE A 74 1.74 -3.82 -0.52
N GLY A 75 2.74 -4.58 -0.97
CA GLY A 75 2.63 -5.45 -2.15
C GLY A 75 1.88 -6.75 -1.88
N ALA A 76 1.43 -7.00 -0.65
CA ALA A 76 0.61 -8.16 -0.33
C ALA A 76 -0.82 -8.02 -0.89
N PRO A 77 -1.51 -9.12 -1.24
CA PRO A 77 -2.85 -9.08 -1.83
C PRO A 77 -3.86 -8.25 -1.04
N GLU A 78 -3.83 -8.32 0.29
CA GLU A 78 -4.73 -7.62 1.20
C GLU A 78 -4.63 -6.09 1.05
N TYR A 79 -3.42 -5.59 0.79
CA TYR A 79 -3.18 -4.17 0.55
C TYR A 79 -3.49 -3.78 -0.89
N ILE A 80 -3.10 -4.61 -1.87
CA ILE A 80 -3.32 -4.34 -3.30
C ILE A 80 -4.80 -4.16 -3.60
N GLU A 81 -5.68 -5.00 -3.03
CA GLU A 81 -7.13 -4.90 -3.22
C GLU A 81 -7.65 -3.52 -2.77
N VAL A 82 -7.31 -3.12 -1.54
CA VAL A 82 -7.79 -1.85 -0.97
C VAL A 82 -7.18 -0.64 -1.68
N LEU A 83 -5.89 -0.68 -2.00
CA LEU A 83 -5.20 0.40 -2.71
C LEU A 83 -5.72 0.58 -4.13
N SER A 84 -6.07 -0.50 -4.84
CA SER A 84 -6.62 -0.42 -6.19
C SER A 84 -7.98 0.28 -6.21
N GLU A 85 -8.86 -0.04 -5.25
CA GLU A 85 -10.17 0.61 -5.10
C GLU A 85 -10.02 2.11 -4.76
N LEU A 86 -9.14 2.46 -3.82
CA LEU A 86 -8.82 3.85 -3.49
C LEU A 86 -8.30 4.61 -4.72
N LYS A 87 -7.39 4.00 -5.47
CA LYS A 87 -6.82 4.58 -6.70
C LYS A 87 -7.90 4.85 -7.75
N MET A 88 -8.85 3.93 -7.92
CA MET A 88 -9.95 4.10 -8.87
C MET A 88 -10.84 5.28 -8.49
N LEU A 89 -11.23 5.38 -7.22
CA LEU A 89 -12.04 6.50 -6.71
C LEU A 89 -11.31 7.85 -6.86
N LEU A 90 -10.00 7.88 -6.69
CA LEU A 90 -9.19 9.09 -6.82
C LEU A 90 -8.89 9.49 -8.28
N ASN A 91 -8.95 8.56 -9.24
CA ASN A 91 -8.63 8.82 -10.65
C ASN A 91 -9.86 8.91 -11.58
N GLN A 92 -11.07 8.71 -11.08
CA GLN A 92 -12.32 8.71 -11.89
C GLN A 92 -12.69 10.04 -12.61
N ASN A 93 -11.78 11.01 -12.72
CA ASN A 93 -11.92 12.16 -13.61
C ASN A 93 -11.01 12.07 -14.86
N ASP A 94 -10.11 11.08 -14.92
CA ASP A 94 -9.21 10.85 -16.04
C ASP A 94 -9.50 9.48 -16.69
N MET A 95 -10.11 9.53 -17.89
CA MET A 95 -10.25 8.44 -18.86
C MET A 95 -11.25 7.30 -18.54
N ILE A 96 -12.46 7.44 -19.09
CA ILE A 96 -13.08 6.29 -19.77
C ILE A 96 -12.28 6.10 -21.07
N MET A 97 -11.24 5.26 -21.06
CA MET A 97 -10.65 4.80 -22.32
C MET A 97 -11.63 3.78 -22.96
N PRO A 98 -12.10 3.99 -24.19
CA PRO A 98 -12.90 3.00 -24.88
C PRO A 98 -12.02 1.79 -25.22
N GLY A 99 -12.30 0.62 -24.63
CA GLY A 99 -11.77 -0.67 -25.09
C GLY A 99 -11.09 -1.57 -24.07
N THR A 100 -10.86 -1.14 -22.83
CA THR A 100 -10.38 -2.04 -21.76
C THR A 100 -11.57 -2.72 -21.06
N PRO A 101 -11.65 -4.06 -21.03
CA PRO A 101 -12.69 -4.75 -20.29
C PRO A 101 -12.47 -4.46 -18.79
N LEU A 102 -13.41 -3.73 -18.24
CA LEU A 102 -13.46 -3.37 -16.83
C LEU A 102 -13.75 -4.64 -16.01
N PRO A 103 -13.03 -4.91 -14.90
CA PRO A 103 -13.41 -5.99 -13.99
C PRO A 103 -14.90 -5.90 -13.62
N SER A 104 -15.56 -7.04 -13.49
CA SER A 104 -17.02 -7.18 -13.38
C SER A 104 -17.66 -6.42 -12.21
N SER A 105 -16.86 -5.94 -11.25
CA SER A 105 -17.25 -5.02 -10.18
C SER A 105 -17.54 -3.59 -10.66
N ILE A 106 -17.20 -3.24 -11.89
CA ILE A 106 -17.24 -1.85 -12.41
C ILE A 106 -18.55 -1.50 -13.14
N ILE A 107 -19.43 -2.46 -13.46
CA ILE A 107 -20.71 -2.16 -14.15
C ILE A 107 -21.70 -1.41 -13.25
N THR A 108 -21.47 -1.38 -11.94
CA THR A 108 -22.31 -0.64 -11.00
C THR A 108 -21.50 0.51 -10.45
N LEU A 109 -22.14 1.60 -10.02
CA LEU A 109 -21.54 2.82 -9.49
C LEU A 109 -21.42 3.99 -10.50
N LYS A 110 -22.55 4.27 -11.18
CA LYS A 110 -23.05 5.66 -11.22
C LYS A 110 -23.38 6.09 -9.78
N LEU A 111 -22.36 6.26 -8.94
CA LEU A 111 -22.54 6.76 -7.58
C LEU A 111 -22.72 8.28 -7.64
N ASN A 112 -23.74 8.78 -6.95
CA ASN A 112 -23.86 10.19 -6.60
C ASN A 112 -22.65 10.60 -5.73
N GLY A 113 -22.36 11.91 -5.64
CA GLY A 113 -21.18 12.42 -4.91
C GLY A 113 -21.09 11.94 -3.45
N GLU A 114 -22.21 11.86 -2.74
CA GLU A 114 -22.28 11.38 -1.35
C GLU A 114 -21.89 9.90 -1.21
N ASP A 115 -22.33 9.06 -2.14
CA ASP A 115 -22.00 7.63 -2.11
C ASP A 115 -20.50 7.38 -2.38
N ARG A 116 -19.84 8.27 -3.13
CA ARG A 116 -18.40 8.18 -3.41
C ARG A 116 -17.58 8.53 -2.17
N THR A 117 -17.92 9.60 -1.47
CA THR A 117 -17.28 9.99 -0.22
C THR A 117 -17.39 8.87 0.81
N GLN A 118 -18.59 8.28 0.98
CA GLN A 118 -18.79 7.15 1.90
C GLN A 118 -17.97 5.93 1.48
N THR A 119 -17.96 5.61 0.18
CA THR A 119 -17.19 4.48 -0.35
C THR A 119 -15.69 4.68 -0.12
N PHE A 120 -15.15 5.86 -0.43
CA PHE A 120 -13.75 6.20 -0.19
C PHE A 120 -13.39 6.06 1.30
N ASN A 121 -14.17 6.66 2.19
CA ASN A 121 -13.93 6.60 3.64
C ASN A 121 -13.97 5.16 4.17
N ARG A 122 -14.84 4.31 3.62
CA ARG A 122 -14.88 2.88 3.94
C ARG A 122 -13.59 2.17 3.54
N HIS A 123 -13.07 2.40 2.33
CA HIS A 123 -11.81 1.80 1.90
C HIS A 123 -10.61 2.35 2.67
N LEU A 124 -10.59 3.65 2.99
CA LEU A 124 -9.55 4.26 3.81
C LEU A 124 -9.54 3.66 5.23
N THR A 125 -10.72 3.43 5.81
CA THR A 125 -10.87 2.73 7.10
C THR A 125 -10.36 1.30 7.03
N LYS A 126 -10.65 0.56 5.96
CA LYS A 126 -10.09 -0.80 5.75
C LYS A 126 -8.56 -0.77 5.71
N LEU A 127 -7.96 0.18 4.98
CA LEU A 127 -6.49 0.33 4.92
C LEU A 127 -5.91 0.60 6.32
N LYS A 128 -6.54 1.47 7.10
CA LYS A 128 -6.15 1.76 8.48
C LYS A 128 -6.21 0.52 9.37
N LEU A 129 -7.26 -0.30 9.25
CA LEU A 129 -7.41 -1.53 10.02
C LEU A 129 -6.34 -2.57 9.67
N LEU A 130 -5.95 -2.71 8.41
CA LEU A 130 -4.85 -3.59 8.00
C LEU A 130 -3.53 -3.19 8.67
N VAL A 131 -3.21 -1.89 8.68
CA VAL A 131 -2.00 -1.38 9.33
C VAL A 131 -2.08 -1.47 10.86
N ALA A 132 -3.26 -1.26 11.46
CA ALA A 132 -3.46 -1.36 12.90
C ALA A 132 -3.37 -2.81 13.43
N SER A 133 -3.79 -3.78 12.63
CA SER A 133 -3.69 -5.22 12.93
C SER A 133 -2.31 -5.82 12.70
N ASN A 134 -1.31 -5.01 12.33
CA ASN A 134 0.03 -5.44 11.94
C ASN A 134 0.04 -6.47 10.80
N THR A 135 -0.94 -6.40 9.89
CA THR A 135 -0.99 -7.27 8.70
C THR A 135 0.25 -7.04 7.85
N LYS A 136 1.04 -8.09 7.59
CA LYS A 136 2.29 -8.00 6.80
C LYS A 136 3.24 -6.88 7.25
N VAL A 137 3.27 -6.64 8.57
CA VAL A 137 4.24 -5.78 9.23
C VAL A 137 5.38 -6.65 9.73
N TYR A 138 6.60 -6.27 9.37
CA TYR A 138 7.80 -7.05 9.61
C TYR A 138 8.84 -6.25 10.39
N THR A 139 9.32 -6.85 11.47
CA THR A 139 10.65 -6.62 12.02
C THR A 139 11.64 -7.53 11.30
N ARG A 140 12.95 -7.37 11.57
CA ARG A 140 13.96 -8.31 11.05
C ARG A 140 13.62 -9.76 11.40
N GLU A 141 13.27 -10.01 12.66
CA GLU A 141 13.06 -11.36 13.19
C GLU A 141 11.84 -12.02 12.53
N THR A 142 10.74 -11.27 12.40
CA THR A 142 9.52 -11.77 11.77
C THR A 142 9.66 -11.91 10.25
N PHE A 143 10.40 -11.02 9.60
CA PHE A 143 10.76 -11.15 8.18
C PHE A 143 11.57 -12.41 7.92
N GLU A 144 12.65 -12.61 8.68
CA GLU A 144 13.55 -13.75 8.51
C GLU A 144 12.85 -15.08 8.85
N ALA A 145 11.94 -15.08 9.84
CA ALA A 145 11.15 -16.24 10.19
C ALA A 145 10.10 -16.60 9.12
N GLU A 146 9.31 -15.64 8.65
CA GLU A 146 8.25 -15.86 7.64
C GLU A 146 8.81 -16.43 6.33
N TYR A 147 9.98 -15.93 5.89
CA TYR A 147 10.59 -16.30 4.61
C TYR A 147 11.74 -17.31 4.75
N GLU A 148 11.94 -17.87 5.94
CA GLU A 148 13.00 -18.84 6.25
C GLU A 148 14.42 -18.37 5.83
N LEU A 149 14.67 -17.07 5.97
CA LEU A 149 15.92 -16.43 5.55
C LEU A 149 16.97 -16.47 6.68
N LYS A 150 18.20 -16.83 6.32
CA LYS A 150 19.36 -16.82 7.24
C LYS A 150 20.44 -15.90 6.69
N TRP A 151 20.99 -15.06 7.56
CA TRP A 151 22.11 -14.17 7.24
C TRP A 151 23.43 -14.87 7.54
N GLN A 152 24.29 -15.01 6.53
CA GLN A 152 25.55 -15.76 6.59
C GLN A 152 26.68 -15.00 5.89
#